data_AF-A0AAQ5X921-F1
#
_entry.id   AF-A0AAQ5X921-F1
#
_cell.length_a   1.000
_cell.length_b   1.000
_cell.length_c   1.000
_cell.angle_alpha   90.00
_cell.angle_beta   90.00
_cell.angle_gamma   90.00
#
_symmetry.space_group_name_H-M   'P 1'
#
loop_
_entity.id
_entity.type
_entity.pdbx_description
1 polymer ?
#
loop_
_entity_poly.entity_id
_entity_poly.type
_entity_poly.pdbx_seq_one_letter_code
_entity_poly.pdbx_strand_id
1 'polypeptide(L)'
;MDTLYAVVISAPNFFKISAVGNETTTEEPWRSALLSECFSCYLVYPDWASYELGVFVCLNCSGIHRSLSSRVKSIRLDFWEDKLVQFMKSSGNANAQALYEKAVPPYYYRPQQHDCNVLREQWIRAKYERKEFTGETKYPPVSYSTGFYEGMLWKKGKENTQFLKRKFVLSEREFTLTYYNKENSKGPKAVIAIKDLNATFQPQKIGHPHGLQFTFQDNDHTRNLYVYHESAEEIVTWYNAIRAARYAYLKTAYPTGTDEELIPKITRNYLKEGYMEKTGPLQKEPFRKRWFILDSQNRKLFYFKEQLDAEELGVIFIGTESNGYSVKECVPKHARGNKWTCGVSVETPERQFVFMCEQEREQREWLEALRKVMSRPMAPQDYTSEHDFTILFIVNGTEAAVSPKSATVFFFSRKA
;
A
#
# COMPACT_ATOMS: atom_id res chain seq x y z
N MET A 1 -32.89 18.72 -36.21
CA MET A 1 -33.68 18.93 -34.99
C MET A 1 -32.89 18.27 -33.89
N ASP A 2 -32.24 19.05 -33.04
CA ASP A 2 -31.41 18.52 -31.96
C ASP A 2 -32.33 17.93 -30.89
N THR A 3 -32.23 16.62 -30.68
CA THR A 3 -32.98 15.92 -29.64
C THR A 3 -32.34 16.24 -28.29
N LEU A 4 -33.08 16.96 -27.42
CA LEU A 4 -32.68 17.20 -26.04
C LEU A 4 -32.78 15.89 -25.25
N TYR A 5 -31.75 15.51 -24.50
CA TYR A 5 -31.80 14.38 -23.58
C TYR A 5 -31.83 14.87 -22.14
N ALA A 6 -32.83 14.45 -21.35
CA ALA A 6 -32.88 14.65 -19.92
C ALA A 6 -32.65 13.31 -19.19
N VAL A 7 -31.89 13.36 -18.10
CA VAL A 7 -31.66 12.19 -17.25
C VAL A 7 -32.74 12.13 -16.18
N VAL A 8 -33.65 11.15 -16.28
CA VAL A 8 -34.72 10.93 -15.29
C VAL A 8 -34.30 9.80 -14.36
N ILE A 9 -34.36 10.02 -13.05
CA ILE A 9 -34.05 9.03 -12.02
C ILE A 9 -35.28 8.14 -11.82
N SER A 10 -35.18 6.83 -12.07
CA SER A 10 -36.32 5.89 -11.89
C SER A 10 -36.15 4.85 -10.78
N ALA A 11 -35.02 4.84 -10.04
CA ALA A 11 -34.80 4.07 -8.81
C ALA A 11 -33.35 4.30 -8.33
N PRO A 12 -33.00 4.01 -7.06
CA PRO A 12 -31.60 3.84 -6.70
C PRO A 12 -31.06 2.68 -7.54
N ASN A 13 -30.02 2.92 -8.35
CA ASN A 13 -29.30 1.95 -9.20
C ASN A 13 -29.68 1.88 -10.70
N PHE A 14 -30.58 2.74 -11.22
CA PHE A 14 -30.88 2.77 -12.66
C PHE A 14 -30.83 4.20 -13.22
N PHE A 15 -30.04 4.40 -14.28
CA PHE A 15 -29.93 5.67 -15.00
C PHE A 15 -30.64 5.60 -16.34
N LYS A 16 -31.55 6.55 -16.60
CA LYS A 16 -32.28 6.69 -17.86
C LYS A 16 -31.86 7.97 -18.55
N ILE A 17 -31.21 7.88 -19.71
CA ILE A 17 -31.07 9.02 -20.62
C ILE A 17 -32.23 8.88 -21.61
N SER A 18 -33.19 9.81 -21.55
CA SER A 18 -34.35 9.85 -22.45
C SER A 18 -34.38 11.17 -23.20
N ALA A 19 -34.72 11.12 -24.48
CA ALA A 19 -35.09 12.33 -25.22
C ALA A 19 -36.25 13.02 -24.48
N VAL A 20 -36.16 14.33 -24.26
CA VAL A 20 -37.24 15.14 -23.71
C VAL A 20 -38.44 15.00 -24.65
N GLY A 21 -39.47 14.27 -24.21
CA GLY A 21 -40.74 14.11 -24.94
C GLY A 21 -41.04 12.74 -25.54
N ASN A 22 -40.28 11.67 -25.24
CA ASN A 22 -40.65 10.31 -25.71
C ASN A 22 -40.79 9.33 -24.53
N GLU A 23 -42.02 9.14 -24.07
CA GLU A 23 -42.41 8.14 -23.04
C GLU A 23 -42.55 6.73 -23.65
N THR A 24 -41.55 6.28 -24.41
CA THR A 24 -41.49 4.89 -24.87
C THR A 24 -40.42 4.12 -24.09
N THR A 25 -40.92 3.36 -23.12
CA THR A 25 -40.20 2.45 -22.23
C THR A 25 -39.58 1.31 -23.03
N THR A 26 -38.31 1.43 -23.39
CA THR A 26 -37.48 0.30 -23.82
C THR A 26 -36.20 0.27 -22.99
N GLU A 27 -36.12 -0.75 -22.14
CA GLU A 27 -34.95 -1.13 -21.35
C GLU A 27 -33.82 -1.54 -22.31
N GLU A 28 -32.82 -0.67 -22.54
CA GLU A 28 -31.71 -1.01 -23.45
C GLU A 28 -30.54 -1.72 -22.70
N PRO A 29 -30.15 -2.94 -23.10
CA PRO A 29 -29.19 -3.81 -22.39
C PRO A 29 -27.74 -3.30 -22.24
N TRP A 30 -27.32 -2.25 -22.94
CA TRP A 30 -25.92 -1.79 -22.96
C TRP A 30 -25.50 -1.04 -21.69
N ARG A 31 -26.46 -0.68 -20.81
CA ARG A 31 -26.23 0.15 -19.60
C ARG A 31 -25.57 -0.59 -18.44
N SER A 32 -25.60 -1.93 -18.43
CA SER A 32 -25.10 -2.77 -17.33
C SER A 32 -23.62 -3.18 -17.51
N ALA A 33 -23.13 -3.30 -18.74
CA ALA A 33 -21.80 -3.85 -19.02
C ALA A 33 -20.67 -2.80 -19.19
N LEU A 34 -21.02 -1.53 -19.47
CA LEU A 34 -20.04 -0.47 -19.81
C LEU A 34 -19.72 0.50 -18.65
N LEU A 35 -20.49 0.46 -17.56
CA LEU A 35 -20.45 1.43 -16.44
C LEU A 35 -20.19 0.77 -15.08
N SER A 36 -19.60 -0.43 -15.03
CA SER A 36 -19.36 -1.10 -13.75
C SER A 36 -18.38 -0.29 -12.89
N GLU A 37 -17.28 0.15 -13.48
CA GLU A 37 -16.15 0.73 -12.75
C GLU A 37 -15.41 1.82 -13.55
N CYS A 38 -14.85 2.78 -12.81
CA CYS A 38 -13.93 3.79 -13.32
C CYS A 38 -12.69 3.11 -13.91
N PHE A 39 -12.39 3.39 -15.17
CA PHE A 39 -11.28 2.77 -15.89
C PHE A 39 -9.88 3.12 -15.33
N SER A 40 -9.79 4.10 -14.41
CA SER A 40 -8.51 4.55 -13.85
C SER A 40 -8.29 4.15 -12.40
N CYS A 41 -9.34 3.88 -11.61
CA CYS A 41 -9.19 3.54 -10.18
C CYS A 41 -10.20 2.52 -9.65
N TYR A 42 -10.97 1.90 -10.54
CA TYR A 42 -11.94 0.84 -10.24
C TYR A 42 -13.07 1.25 -9.28
N LEU A 43 -13.28 2.56 -9.06
CA LEU A 43 -14.44 3.05 -8.33
C LEU A 43 -15.71 2.67 -9.09
N VAL A 44 -16.64 2.01 -8.41
CA VAL A 44 -17.94 1.62 -8.99
C VAL A 44 -18.77 2.83 -9.42
N TYR A 45 -19.60 2.64 -10.45
CA TYR A 45 -20.54 3.64 -10.95
C TYR A 45 -19.91 5.00 -11.33
N PRO A 46 -18.94 5.04 -12.27
CA PRO A 46 -18.39 6.29 -12.77
C PRO A 46 -19.48 7.19 -13.37
N ASP A 47 -19.42 8.47 -13.04
CA ASP A 47 -20.38 9.51 -13.41
C ASP A 47 -19.82 10.52 -14.43
N TRP A 48 -18.60 10.28 -14.92
CA TRP A 48 -17.92 11.08 -15.95
C TRP A 48 -17.41 10.20 -17.08
N ALA A 49 -17.21 10.82 -18.24
CA ALA A 49 -16.61 10.16 -19.39
C ALA A 49 -15.61 11.09 -20.08
N SER A 50 -14.48 10.53 -20.50
CA SER A 50 -13.61 11.18 -21.49
C SER A 50 -14.06 10.77 -22.89
N TYR A 51 -14.71 11.70 -23.58
CA TYR A 51 -15.31 11.44 -24.89
C TYR A 51 -14.32 11.55 -26.05
N GLU A 52 -13.05 11.85 -25.77
CA GLU A 52 -11.95 11.76 -26.72
C GLU A 52 -11.25 10.39 -26.64
N LEU A 53 -11.11 9.87 -25.42
CA LEU A 53 -10.47 8.59 -25.14
C LEU A 53 -11.45 7.41 -25.15
N GLY A 54 -12.75 7.66 -25.09
CA GLY A 54 -13.78 6.63 -25.08
C GLY A 54 -13.92 5.90 -23.74
N VAL A 55 -13.54 6.52 -22.62
CA VAL A 55 -13.49 5.87 -21.29
C VAL A 55 -14.45 6.48 -20.29
N PHE A 56 -14.99 5.65 -19.40
CA PHE A 56 -15.79 6.06 -18.25
C PHE A 56 -14.93 6.15 -16.99
N VAL A 57 -15.01 7.26 -16.27
CA VAL A 57 -14.17 7.59 -15.12
C VAL A 57 -14.98 8.24 -14.00
N CYS A 58 -14.51 8.16 -12.77
CA CYS A 58 -15.14 8.86 -11.64
C CYS A 58 -14.79 10.35 -11.64
N LEU A 59 -15.52 11.14 -10.84
CA LEU A 59 -15.26 12.58 -10.63
C LEU A 59 -13.77 12.89 -10.37
N ASN A 60 -13.14 12.18 -9.43
CA ASN A 60 -11.74 12.43 -9.08
C ASN A 60 -10.78 12.18 -10.26
N CYS A 61 -10.98 11.09 -11.00
CA CYS A 61 -10.15 10.80 -12.18
C CYS A 61 -10.43 11.77 -13.32
N SER A 62 -11.69 12.22 -13.47
CA SER A 62 -12.04 13.24 -14.47
C SER A 62 -11.24 14.55 -14.27
N GLY A 63 -10.97 14.94 -13.01
CA GLY A 63 -10.14 16.10 -12.69
C GLY A 63 -8.69 15.95 -13.20
N ILE A 64 -8.12 14.75 -13.09
CA ILE A 64 -6.78 14.44 -13.63
C ILE A 64 -6.81 14.42 -15.15
N HIS A 65 -7.84 13.84 -15.77
CA HIS A 65 -7.98 13.87 -17.24
C HIS A 65 -8.01 15.31 -17.78
N ARG A 66 -8.67 16.24 -17.08
CA ARG A 66 -8.66 17.68 -17.44
C ARG A 66 -7.25 18.27 -17.40
N SER A 67 -6.40 17.87 -16.44
CA SER A 67 -5.02 18.37 -16.37
C SER A 67 -4.13 17.85 -17.51
N LEU A 68 -4.55 16.78 -18.20
CA LEU A 68 -3.95 16.27 -19.44
C LEU A 68 -4.59 16.84 -20.71
N SER A 69 -5.40 17.90 -20.59
CA SER A 69 -6.20 18.45 -21.69
C SER A 69 -7.19 17.47 -22.34
N SER A 70 -7.42 16.30 -21.74
CA SER A 70 -8.43 15.35 -22.21
C SER A 70 -9.81 15.95 -22.03
N ARG A 71 -10.66 15.82 -23.04
CA ARG A 71 -12.02 16.34 -22.95
C ARG A 71 -12.90 15.38 -22.15
N VAL A 72 -13.52 15.90 -21.08
CA VAL A 72 -14.42 15.15 -20.20
C VAL A 72 -15.78 15.82 -20.09
N LYS A 73 -16.83 15.01 -19.89
CA LYS A 73 -18.20 15.44 -19.62
C LYS A 73 -18.80 14.60 -18.49
N SER A 74 -19.64 15.23 -17.67
CA SER A 74 -20.53 14.52 -16.75
C SER A 74 -21.54 13.73 -17.58
N ILE A 75 -21.73 12.46 -17.22
CA ILE A 75 -22.73 11.60 -17.88
C ILE A 75 -24.15 12.13 -17.59
N ARG A 76 -24.34 12.80 -16.45
CA ARG A 76 -25.67 13.21 -15.97
C ARG A 76 -25.97 14.70 -16.14
N LEU A 77 -24.95 15.53 -15.99
CA LEU A 77 -25.13 16.98 -15.86
C LEU A 77 -24.87 17.73 -17.16
N ASP A 78 -24.09 17.15 -18.08
CA ASP A 78 -23.73 17.81 -19.33
C ASP A 78 -24.61 17.34 -20.49
N PHE A 79 -24.77 18.21 -21.49
CA PHE A 79 -25.43 17.86 -22.75
C PHE A 79 -24.55 16.93 -23.60
N TRP A 80 -25.17 15.87 -24.14
CA TRP A 80 -24.53 14.87 -25.00
C TRP A 80 -25.15 14.88 -26.40
N GLU A 81 -24.33 15.17 -27.40
CA GLU A 81 -24.69 15.04 -28.81
C GLU A 81 -24.70 13.56 -29.21
N ASP A 82 -25.60 13.17 -30.12
CA ASP A 82 -25.77 11.78 -30.56
C ASP A 82 -24.46 11.14 -31.05
N LYS A 83 -23.66 11.89 -31.81
CA LYS A 83 -22.35 11.42 -32.29
C LYS A 83 -21.41 11.03 -31.15
N LEU A 84 -21.44 11.77 -30.04
CA LEU A 84 -20.61 11.49 -28.86
C LEU A 84 -21.12 10.25 -28.13
N VAL A 85 -22.45 10.08 -28.03
CA VAL A 85 -23.06 8.88 -27.48
C VAL A 85 -22.67 7.65 -28.30
N GLN A 86 -22.76 7.72 -29.64
CA GLN A 86 -22.36 6.62 -30.51
C GLN A 86 -20.87 6.31 -30.45
N PHE A 87 -20.02 7.33 -30.33
CA PHE A 87 -18.58 7.14 -30.10
C PHE A 87 -18.30 6.41 -28.77
N MET A 88 -18.95 6.81 -27.69
CA MET A 88 -18.80 6.15 -26.38
C MET A 88 -19.31 4.71 -26.40
N LYS A 89 -20.40 4.43 -27.13
CA LYS A 89 -20.95 3.08 -27.31
C LYS A 89 -20.00 2.16 -28.08
N SER A 90 -19.33 2.68 -29.11
CA SER A 90 -18.41 1.90 -29.95
C SER A 90 -16.99 1.79 -29.38
N SER A 91 -16.58 2.71 -28.50
CA SER A 91 -15.28 2.68 -27.84
C SER A 91 -15.36 1.94 -26.50
N GLY A 92 -15.75 2.61 -25.42
CA GLY A 92 -15.90 2.02 -24.09
C GLY A 92 -14.58 1.53 -23.45
N ASN A 93 -14.69 1.16 -22.17
CA ASN A 93 -13.54 0.74 -21.36
C ASN A 93 -12.84 -0.52 -21.91
N ALA A 94 -13.57 -1.44 -22.52
CA ALA A 94 -12.99 -2.67 -23.09
C ALA A 94 -12.01 -2.39 -24.23
N ASN A 95 -12.37 -1.49 -25.17
CA ASN A 95 -11.47 -1.10 -26.25
C ASN A 95 -10.30 -0.27 -25.73
N ALA A 96 -10.55 0.60 -24.74
CA ALA A 96 -9.50 1.34 -24.08
C ALA A 96 -8.52 0.41 -23.33
N GLN A 97 -8.99 -0.68 -22.74
CA GLN A 97 -8.14 -1.69 -22.10
C GLN A 97 -7.27 -2.39 -23.14
N ALA A 98 -7.86 -2.82 -24.27
CA ALA A 98 -7.13 -3.46 -25.36
C ALA A 98 -6.06 -2.56 -26.01
N LEU A 99 -6.21 -1.23 -25.91
CA LEU A 99 -5.26 -0.25 -26.44
C LEU A 99 -4.26 0.24 -25.39
N TYR A 100 -4.74 0.86 -24.31
CA TYR A 100 -3.94 1.58 -23.32
C TYR A 100 -3.42 0.70 -22.17
N GLU A 101 -3.92 -0.54 -22.05
CA GLU A 101 -3.47 -1.51 -21.05
C GLU A 101 -3.03 -2.84 -21.69
N LYS A 102 -2.73 -2.83 -22.98
CA LYS A 102 -2.35 -4.02 -23.77
C LYS A 102 -1.16 -4.78 -23.19
N ALA A 103 -0.17 -4.05 -22.69
CA ALA A 103 1.12 -4.59 -22.23
C ALA A 103 1.53 -4.03 -20.86
N VAL A 104 0.60 -4.03 -19.89
CA VAL A 104 0.92 -3.63 -18.50
C VAL A 104 1.72 -4.76 -17.84
N PRO A 105 2.95 -4.52 -17.35
CA PRO A 105 3.72 -5.55 -16.67
C PRO A 105 3.01 -6.05 -15.40
N PRO A 106 3.08 -7.35 -15.04
CA PRO A 106 2.42 -7.91 -13.85
C PRO A 106 2.79 -7.19 -12.54
N TYR A 107 4.03 -6.67 -12.47
CA TYR A 107 4.54 -5.95 -11.32
C TYR A 107 4.14 -4.46 -11.29
N TYR A 108 3.60 -3.87 -12.37
CA TYR A 108 3.24 -2.45 -12.36
C TYR A 108 2.04 -2.23 -11.43
N TYR A 109 2.11 -1.24 -10.53
CA TYR A 109 1.03 -1.00 -9.57
C TYR A 109 -0.19 -0.34 -10.22
N ARG A 110 -1.35 -0.98 -10.10
CA ARG A 110 -2.65 -0.46 -10.55
C ARG A 110 -3.37 0.22 -9.38
N PRO A 111 -3.51 1.55 -9.37
CA PRO A 111 -4.07 2.26 -8.23
C PRO A 111 -5.56 2.02 -8.03
N GLN A 112 -5.95 2.00 -6.76
CA GLN A 112 -7.31 1.89 -6.28
C GLN A 112 -7.89 3.27 -5.93
N GLN A 113 -9.19 3.35 -5.70
CA GLN A 113 -9.88 4.60 -5.35
C GLN A 113 -9.32 5.33 -4.12
N HIS A 114 -8.81 4.59 -3.14
CA HIS A 114 -8.29 5.13 -1.87
C HIS A 114 -6.78 5.43 -1.92
N ASP A 115 -6.11 5.10 -3.02
CA ASP A 115 -4.70 5.42 -3.18
C ASP A 115 -4.47 6.94 -3.30
N CYS A 116 -3.28 7.34 -2.88
CA CYS A 116 -2.84 8.73 -2.95
C CYS A 116 -2.90 9.28 -4.39
N ASN A 117 -3.05 10.61 -4.49
CA ASN A 117 -3.23 11.27 -5.78
C ASN A 117 -2.07 11.01 -6.75
N VAL A 118 -0.83 10.98 -6.28
CA VAL A 118 0.36 10.76 -7.12
C VAL A 118 0.31 9.42 -7.86
N LEU A 119 -0.16 8.35 -7.23
CA LEU A 119 -0.30 7.03 -7.88
C LEU A 119 -1.38 7.06 -8.96
N ARG A 120 -2.55 7.64 -8.66
CA ARG A 120 -3.66 7.77 -9.63
C ARG A 120 -3.28 8.66 -10.80
N GLU A 121 -2.64 9.79 -10.54
CA GLU A 121 -2.19 10.71 -11.58
C GLU A 121 -1.17 10.07 -12.51
N GLN A 122 -0.11 9.46 -11.96
CA GLN A 122 0.93 8.87 -12.77
C GLN A 122 0.47 7.63 -13.53
N TRP A 123 -0.53 6.90 -13.03
CA TRP A 123 -1.19 5.84 -13.79
C TRP A 123 -1.93 6.38 -15.02
N ILE A 124 -2.72 7.44 -14.86
CA ILE A 124 -3.45 8.07 -15.97
C ILE A 124 -2.46 8.64 -17.00
N ARG A 125 -1.39 9.31 -16.55
CA ARG A 125 -0.32 9.81 -17.43
C ARG A 125 0.41 8.69 -18.17
N ALA A 126 0.76 7.59 -17.47
CA ALA A 126 1.40 6.43 -18.09
C ALA A 126 0.56 5.85 -19.22
N LYS A 127 -0.77 5.74 -19.01
CA LYS A 127 -1.71 5.21 -20.01
C LYS A 127 -1.87 6.12 -21.22
N TYR A 128 -2.17 7.40 -21.01
CA TYR A 128 -2.69 8.25 -22.10
C TYR A 128 -1.68 9.27 -22.62
N GLU A 129 -0.83 9.82 -21.76
CA GLU A 129 0.18 10.82 -22.13
C GLU A 129 1.45 10.13 -22.65
N ARG A 130 2.04 9.23 -21.86
CA ARG A 130 3.30 8.53 -22.20
C ARG A 130 3.07 7.25 -23.01
N LYS A 131 1.84 6.73 -23.00
CA LYS A 131 1.41 5.53 -23.74
C LYS A 131 2.36 4.35 -23.50
N GLU A 132 2.66 4.08 -22.23
CA GLU A 132 3.67 3.09 -21.82
C GLU A 132 3.24 1.65 -22.10
N PHE A 133 1.94 1.38 -22.14
CA PHE A 133 1.40 0.01 -22.18
C PHE A 133 0.67 -0.33 -23.48
N THR A 134 0.90 0.40 -24.57
CA THR A 134 0.28 0.13 -25.88
C THR A 134 0.88 -1.09 -26.60
N GLY A 135 1.89 -1.72 -26.01
CA GLY A 135 2.62 -2.87 -26.59
C GLY A 135 3.68 -2.48 -27.60
N GLU A 136 3.83 -1.18 -27.89
CA GLU A 136 4.93 -0.66 -28.69
C GLU A 136 6.23 -0.69 -27.87
N THR A 137 7.30 -1.22 -28.44
CA THR A 137 8.62 -1.17 -27.81
C THR A 137 9.11 0.27 -27.75
N LYS A 138 9.32 0.79 -26.54
CA LYS A 138 9.87 2.13 -26.33
C LYS A 138 11.39 2.09 -26.43
N TYR A 139 11.96 3.06 -27.14
CA TYR A 139 13.40 3.31 -27.19
C TYR A 139 13.68 4.77 -26.78
N PRO A 140 14.44 5.01 -25.71
CA PRO A 140 15.00 4.01 -24.78
C PRO A 140 13.91 3.22 -24.02
N PRO A 141 14.23 2.02 -23.48
CA PRO A 141 13.30 1.26 -22.64
C PRO A 141 12.84 2.09 -21.43
N VAL A 142 11.64 1.79 -20.93
CA VAL A 142 11.11 2.48 -19.74
C VAL A 142 11.99 2.17 -18.53
N SER A 143 12.40 3.20 -17.79
CA SER A 143 13.48 3.07 -16.81
C SER A 143 13.24 1.99 -15.75
N TYR A 144 12.00 1.81 -15.30
CA TYR A 144 11.65 0.81 -14.28
C TYR A 144 11.70 -0.64 -14.76
N SER A 145 11.88 -0.92 -16.06
CA SER A 145 11.95 -2.29 -16.62
C SER A 145 13.37 -2.73 -17.01
N THR A 146 14.38 -1.90 -16.78
CA THR A 146 15.76 -2.16 -17.22
C THR A 146 16.57 -3.10 -16.30
N GLY A 147 16.04 -3.43 -15.11
CA GLY A 147 16.75 -4.21 -14.08
C GLY A 147 17.84 -3.43 -13.32
N PHE A 148 18.06 -2.16 -13.67
CA PHE A 148 19.00 -1.26 -12.99
C PHE A 148 18.46 0.16 -12.96
N TYR A 149 18.34 0.76 -11.78
CA TYR A 149 17.86 2.13 -11.67
C TYR A 149 18.66 2.91 -10.64
N GLU A 150 19.18 4.08 -11.04
CA GLU A 150 19.89 4.97 -10.12
C GLU A 150 19.42 6.41 -10.24
N GLY A 151 19.57 7.15 -9.15
CA GLY A 151 19.11 8.53 -9.09
C GLY A 151 19.18 9.10 -7.68
N MET A 152 18.84 10.37 -7.59
CA MET A 152 18.86 11.09 -6.31
C MET A 152 17.47 11.09 -5.69
N LEU A 153 17.37 10.72 -4.41
CA LEU A 153 16.17 10.90 -3.62
C LEU A 153 16.46 11.80 -2.41
N TRP A 154 15.49 12.63 -2.04
CA TRP A 154 15.53 13.32 -0.77
C TRP A 154 15.20 12.32 0.33
N LYS A 155 16.12 12.11 1.27
CA LYS A 155 16.00 11.10 2.33
C LYS A 155 16.06 11.76 3.71
N LYS A 156 15.11 11.45 4.58
CA LYS A 156 15.14 11.85 6.00
C LYS A 156 16.33 11.24 6.75
N GLY A 157 16.96 11.99 7.64
CA GLY A 157 17.95 11.46 8.59
C GLY A 157 17.36 10.47 9.60
N LYS A 158 18.22 9.66 10.25
CA LYS A 158 17.79 8.70 11.29
C LYS A 158 17.20 9.46 12.49
N GLU A 159 17.96 10.39 13.03
CA GLU A 159 17.64 11.11 14.28
C GLU A 159 17.13 12.53 14.03
N ASN A 160 17.52 13.13 12.91
CA ASN A 160 17.07 14.48 12.55
C ASN A 160 15.85 14.44 11.61
N THR A 161 15.12 15.55 11.59
CA THR A 161 13.95 15.77 10.74
C THR A 161 14.33 16.21 9.32
N GLN A 162 15.62 16.47 9.06
CA GLN A 162 16.08 17.02 7.79
C GLN A 162 16.08 15.97 6.68
N PHE A 163 15.62 16.37 5.51
CA PHE A 163 15.79 15.62 4.27
C PHE A 163 17.04 16.09 3.54
N LEU A 164 17.87 15.14 3.11
CA LEU A 164 19.07 15.43 2.34
C LEU A 164 19.10 14.54 1.09
N LYS A 165 19.59 15.08 -0.03
CA LYS A 165 19.74 14.32 -1.27
C LYS A 165 20.75 13.18 -1.09
N ARG A 166 20.37 11.98 -1.51
CA ARG A 166 21.19 10.76 -1.45
C ARG A 166 21.06 10.02 -2.77
N LYS A 167 22.18 9.48 -3.27
CA LYS A 167 22.16 8.60 -4.44
C LYS A 167 21.63 7.24 -4.01
N PHE A 168 20.62 6.74 -4.71
CA PHE A 168 20.13 5.37 -4.60
C PHE A 168 20.48 4.61 -5.87
N VAL A 169 20.76 3.32 -5.73
CA VAL A 169 21.02 2.40 -6.82
C VAL A 169 20.28 1.10 -6.55
N LEU A 170 19.33 0.77 -7.40
CA LEU A 170 18.61 -0.49 -7.43
C LEU A 170 19.25 -1.41 -8.47
N SER A 171 19.60 -2.63 -8.05
CA SER A 171 20.17 -3.67 -8.90
C SER A 171 19.34 -4.93 -8.78
N GLU A 172 18.65 -5.31 -9.86
CA GLU A 172 17.93 -6.58 -9.95
C GLU A 172 18.91 -7.75 -9.95
N ARG A 173 20.05 -7.62 -10.66
CA ARG A 173 21.10 -8.64 -10.73
C ARG A 173 21.63 -9.04 -9.35
N GLU A 174 21.80 -8.07 -8.47
CA GLU A 174 22.31 -8.30 -7.12
C GLU A 174 21.18 -8.47 -6.08
N PHE A 175 19.93 -8.25 -6.47
CA PHE A 175 18.78 -8.14 -5.58
C PHE A 175 19.04 -7.19 -4.41
N THR A 176 19.56 -5.98 -4.70
CA THR A 176 19.84 -4.95 -3.69
C THR A 176 19.29 -3.57 -4.07
N LEU A 177 18.88 -2.82 -3.04
CA LEU A 177 18.74 -1.37 -3.08
C LEU A 177 19.83 -0.78 -2.18
N THR A 178 20.76 -0.06 -2.78
CA THR A 178 21.87 0.59 -2.06
C THR A 178 21.68 2.09 -2.04
N TYR A 179 22.18 2.76 -1.01
CA TYR A 179 22.25 4.21 -1.01
C TYR A 179 23.56 4.74 -0.45
N TYR A 180 23.94 5.91 -0.94
CA TYR A 180 25.22 6.56 -0.65
C TYR A 180 24.97 7.91 0.01
N ASN A 181 25.84 8.28 0.95
CA ASN A 181 25.74 9.58 1.64
C ASN A 181 25.94 10.76 0.67
N LYS A 182 26.83 10.58 -0.31
CA LYS A 182 27.19 11.52 -1.38
C LYS A 182 27.42 10.72 -2.66
N GLU A 183 27.36 11.38 -3.82
CA GLU A 183 27.56 10.74 -5.12
C GLU A 183 28.95 10.07 -5.25
N ASN A 184 30.00 10.74 -4.77
CA ASN A 184 31.38 10.24 -4.83
C ASN A 184 31.82 9.51 -3.53
N SER A 185 30.91 8.77 -2.88
CA SER A 185 31.24 8.05 -1.66
C SER A 185 32.16 6.85 -1.95
N LYS A 186 33.13 6.56 -1.08
CA LYS A 186 34.01 5.37 -1.20
C LYS A 186 33.27 4.02 -1.15
N GLY A 187 32.02 4.01 -0.70
CA GLY A 187 31.18 2.83 -0.61
C GLY A 187 29.75 3.17 -0.17
N PRO A 188 28.82 2.21 -0.23
CA PRO A 188 27.43 2.42 0.15
C PRO A 188 27.32 2.67 1.66
N LYS A 189 26.38 3.55 2.04
CA LYS A 189 26.03 3.75 3.46
C LYS A 189 25.18 2.59 3.98
N ALA A 190 24.34 2.00 3.13
CA ALA A 190 23.61 0.78 3.43
C ALA A 190 23.36 -0.01 2.14
N VAL A 191 23.29 -1.32 2.29
CA VAL A 191 22.91 -2.29 1.25
C VAL A 191 21.67 -3.01 1.76
N ILE A 192 20.53 -2.78 1.11
CA ILE A 192 19.25 -3.33 1.53
C ILE A 192 18.90 -4.49 0.60
N ALA A 193 18.70 -5.68 1.16
CA ALA A 193 18.32 -6.84 0.39
C ALA A 193 16.86 -6.71 -0.09
N ILE A 194 16.62 -6.99 -1.37
CA ILE A 194 15.28 -6.92 -1.98
C ILE A 194 14.33 -7.90 -1.29
N LYS A 195 14.83 -9.03 -0.76
CA LYS A 195 14.01 -10.02 -0.04
C LYS A 195 13.20 -9.43 1.13
N ASP A 196 13.75 -8.43 1.82
CA ASP A 196 13.14 -7.84 3.02
C ASP A 196 12.51 -6.46 2.74
N LEU A 197 12.81 -5.87 1.58
CA LEU A 197 12.34 -4.54 1.21
C LEU A 197 10.83 -4.51 0.93
N ASN A 198 10.16 -3.53 1.53
CA ASN A 198 8.81 -3.09 1.20
C ASN A 198 8.81 -1.59 0.92
N ALA A 199 7.87 -1.13 0.09
CA ALA A 199 7.70 0.27 -0.25
C ALA A 199 6.20 0.64 -0.21
N THR A 200 5.85 1.74 0.44
CA THR A 200 4.46 2.25 0.51
C THR A 200 4.41 3.76 0.44
N PHE A 201 3.50 4.31 -0.38
CA PHE A 201 3.30 5.75 -0.44
C PHE A 201 2.64 6.24 0.87
N GLN A 202 3.23 7.27 1.47
CA GLN A 202 2.86 7.80 2.79
C GLN A 202 2.88 9.33 2.80
N PRO A 203 2.19 10.02 1.86
CA PRO A 203 2.39 11.44 1.64
C PRO A 203 1.95 12.32 2.82
N GLN A 204 0.83 11.97 3.49
CA GLN A 204 0.35 12.71 4.66
C GLN A 204 1.32 12.57 5.85
N LYS A 205 1.79 11.35 6.12
CA LYS A 205 2.73 11.05 7.21
C LYS A 205 4.07 11.76 7.01
N ILE A 206 4.57 11.77 5.77
CA ILE A 206 5.86 12.38 5.41
C ILE A 206 5.76 13.91 5.27
N GLY A 207 4.55 14.45 5.03
CA GLY A 207 4.34 15.87 4.77
C GLY A 207 4.78 16.30 3.37
N HIS A 208 4.77 15.37 2.40
CA HIS A 208 5.14 15.64 1.01
C HIS A 208 4.24 14.82 0.06
N PRO A 209 3.68 15.40 -1.03
CA PRO A 209 2.76 14.69 -1.93
C PRO A 209 3.37 13.43 -2.58
N HIS A 210 4.69 13.39 -2.67
CA HIS A 210 5.49 12.29 -3.23
C HIS A 210 6.22 11.47 -2.15
N GLY A 211 5.75 11.52 -0.91
CA GLY A 211 6.38 10.78 0.19
C GLY A 211 6.24 9.26 0.02
N LEU A 212 7.37 8.56 0.04
CA LEU A 212 7.47 7.11 -0.06
C LEU A 212 8.24 6.57 1.17
N GLN A 213 7.67 5.56 1.84
CA GLN A 213 8.30 4.88 2.97
C GLN A 213 8.87 3.54 2.48
N PHE A 214 10.17 3.35 2.66
CA PHE A 214 10.81 2.04 2.56
C PHE A 214 10.89 1.40 3.93
N THR A 215 10.54 0.12 4.02
CA THR A 215 10.68 -0.68 5.23
C THR A 215 11.42 -1.98 4.93
N PHE A 216 12.37 -2.34 5.79
CA PHE A 216 13.17 -3.56 5.62
C PHE A 216 13.68 -4.06 6.97
N GLN A 217 14.05 -5.33 7.03
CA GLN A 217 14.68 -5.91 8.21
C GLN A 217 16.15 -5.48 8.28
N ASP A 218 16.57 -4.96 9.42
CA ASP A 218 17.95 -4.58 9.74
C ASP A 218 18.32 -5.15 11.12
N ASN A 219 19.09 -6.24 11.13
CA ASN A 219 19.32 -7.08 12.31
C ASN A 219 17.97 -7.53 12.92
N ASP A 220 17.74 -7.25 14.21
CA ASP A 220 16.51 -7.60 14.92
C ASP A 220 15.40 -6.55 14.78
N HIS A 221 15.64 -5.47 14.03
CA HIS A 221 14.71 -4.34 13.91
C HIS A 221 14.10 -4.18 12.53
N THR A 222 12.91 -3.56 12.47
CA THR A 222 12.35 -3.06 11.22
C THR A 222 12.76 -1.62 11.00
N ARG A 223 13.54 -1.39 9.95
CA ARG A 223 14.08 -0.09 9.61
C ARG A 223 13.15 0.66 8.66
N ASN A 224 12.75 1.87 9.04
CA ASN A 224 12.01 2.81 8.18
C ASN A 224 12.96 3.84 7.55
N LEU A 225 12.86 4.00 6.23
CA LEU A 225 13.40 5.15 5.50
C LEU A 225 12.27 5.93 4.85
N TYR A 226 12.29 7.25 5.03
CA TYR A 226 11.33 8.15 4.42
C TYR A 226 12.04 8.94 3.33
N VAL A 227 11.54 8.82 2.11
CA VAL A 227 12.10 9.46 0.93
C VAL A 227 11.03 10.17 0.12
N TYR A 228 11.45 11.10 -0.72
CA TYR A 228 10.60 11.67 -1.76
C TYR A 228 11.46 12.13 -2.95
N HIS A 229 10.77 12.47 -4.04
CA HIS A 229 11.33 13.19 -5.17
C HIS A 229 10.42 14.36 -5.55
N GLU A 230 10.97 15.42 -6.13
CA GLU A 230 10.18 16.60 -6.56
C GLU A 230 9.27 16.25 -7.75
N SER A 231 9.76 15.42 -8.68
CA SER A 231 8.96 14.85 -9.77
C SER A 231 8.12 13.67 -9.29
N ALA A 232 6.82 13.74 -9.56
CA ALA A 232 5.84 12.67 -9.35
C ALA A 232 6.16 11.42 -10.19
N GLU A 233 6.59 11.60 -11.44
CA GLU A 233 6.93 10.51 -12.34
C GLU A 233 8.14 9.72 -11.83
N GLU A 234 9.17 10.43 -11.35
CA GLU A 234 10.39 9.82 -10.82
C GLU A 234 10.11 8.98 -9.58
N ILE A 235 9.33 9.47 -8.62
CA ILE A 235 9.05 8.68 -7.41
C ILE A 235 8.19 7.44 -7.72
N VAL A 236 7.27 7.53 -8.69
CA VAL A 236 6.44 6.40 -9.12
C VAL A 236 7.27 5.42 -9.95
N THR A 237 8.25 5.91 -10.71
CA THR A 237 9.24 5.08 -11.41
C THR A 237 10.09 4.30 -10.40
N TRP A 238 10.60 4.94 -9.35
CA TRP A 238 11.28 4.24 -8.23
C TRP A 238 10.41 3.16 -7.60
N TYR A 239 9.15 3.48 -7.33
CA TYR A 239 8.21 2.52 -6.73
C TYR A 239 7.99 1.31 -7.64
N ASN A 240 7.74 1.51 -8.93
CA ASN A 240 7.54 0.42 -9.89
C ASN A 240 8.83 -0.35 -10.21
N ALA A 241 10.00 0.30 -10.17
CA ALA A 241 11.29 -0.36 -10.32
C ALA A 241 11.57 -1.30 -9.14
N ILE A 242 11.31 -0.84 -7.90
CA ILE A 242 11.39 -1.68 -6.70
C ILE A 242 10.42 -2.86 -6.82
N ARG A 243 9.20 -2.61 -7.31
CA ARG A 243 8.22 -3.68 -7.55
C ARG A 243 8.70 -4.69 -8.60
N ALA A 244 9.34 -4.23 -9.68
CA ALA A 244 9.93 -5.12 -10.69
C ALA A 244 11.03 -6.01 -10.07
N ALA A 245 11.97 -5.41 -9.34
CA ALA A 245 13.04 -6.17 -8.67
C ALA A 245 12.51 -7.16 -7.63
N ARG A 246 11.48 -6.76 -6.86
CA ARG A 246 10.77 -7.63 -5.90
C ARG A 246 10.09 -8.80 -6.62
N TYR A 247 9.44 -8.56 -7.75
CA TYR A 247 8.80 -9.60 -8.55
C TYR A 247 9.83 -10.58 -9.12
N ALA A 248 10.94 -10.09 -9.67
CA ALA A 248 12.04 -10.92 -10.15
C ALA A 248 12.64 -11.79 -9.03
N TYR A 249 12.84 -11.22 -7.84
CA TYR A 249 13.26 -11.97 -6.65
C TYR A 249 12.26 -13.07 -6.30
N LEU A 250 10.96 -12.76 -6.25
CA LEU A 250 9.92 -13.72 -5.91
C LEU A 250 9.81 -14.85 -6.92
N LYS A 251 9.94 -14.56 -8.23
CA LYS A 251 9.98 -15.60 -9.27
C LYS A 251 11.21 -16.50 -9.15
N THR A 252 12.33 -15.97 -8.67
CA THR A 252 13.55 -16.76 -8.41
C THR A 252 13.40 -17.61 -7.14
N ALA A 253 12.84 -17.04 -6.06
CA ALA A 253 12.65 -17.73 -4.79
C ALA A 253 11.51 -18.76 -4.83
N TYR A 254 10.50 -18.54 -5.68
CA TYR A 254 9.34 -19.40 -5.85
C TYR A 254 9.10 -19.67 -7.35
N PRO A 255 9.92 -20.52 -8.00
CA PRO A 255 9.85 -20.75 -9.46
C PRO A 255 8.51 -21.27 -9.96
N THR A 256 7.75 -21.97 -9.12
CA THR A 256 6.42 -22.51 -9.44
C THR A 256 5.28 -21.57 -9.04
N GLY A 257 5.58 -20.42 -8.43
CA GLY A 257 4.57 -19.47 -7.93
C GLY A 257 3.88 -18.73 -9.07
N THR A 258 2.55 -18.74 -9.06
CA THR A 258 1.76 -18.03 -10.09
C THR A 258 1.76 -16.52 -9.83
N ASP A 259 1.38 -15.72 -10.83
CA ASP A 259 1.34 -14.26 -10.67
C ASP A 259 0.30 -13.84 -9.61
N GLU A 260 -0.82 -14.56 -9.53
CA GLU A 260 -1.87 -14.35 -8.53
C GLU A 260 -1.35 -14.52 -7.10
N GLU A 261 -0.42 -15.46 -6.89
CA GLU A 261 0.18 -15.74 -5.58
C GLU A 261 1.32 -14.76 -5.24
N LEU A 262 2.05 -14.28 -6.24
CA LEU A 262 3.27 -13.48 -6.04
C LEU A 262 3.00 -11.98 -6.04
N ILE A 263 2.10 -11.47 -6.90
CA ILE A 263 1.80 -10.03 -7.02
C ILE A 263 1.43 -9.40 -5.66
N PRO A 264 0.58 -10.02 -4.81
CA PRO A 264 0.25 -9.47 -3.49
C PRO A 264 1.43 -9.37 -2.52
N LYS A 265 2.55 -10.05 -2.79
CA LYS A 265 3.76 -10.11 -1.96
C LYS A 265 4.85 -9.11 -2.40
N ILE A 266 4.68 -8.47 -3.55
CA ILE A 266 5.68 -7.55 -4.14
C ILE A 266 5.89 -6.34 -3.20
N THR A 267 4.83 -5.56 -2.98
CA THR A 267 4.75 -4.48 -1.99
C THR A 267 3.43 -4.61 -1.22
N ARG A 268 3.43 -4.12 0.03
CA ARG A 268 2.37 -4.37 1.00
C ARG A 268 1.98 -3.06 1.67
N ASN A 269 0.72 -2.68 1.58
CA ASN A 269 0.14 -1.59 2.37
C ASN A 269 -0.16 -2.06 3.79
N TYR A 270 -0.07 -1.15 4.75
CA TYR A 270 -0.45 -1.42 6.13
C TYR A 270 -1.97 -1.44 6.27
N LEU A 271 -2.50 -2.39 7.05
CA LEU A 271 -3.94 -2.57 7.18
C LEU A 271 -4.57 -1.43 7.97
N LYS A 272 -3.89 -0.98 9.02
CA LYS A 272 -4.28 0.19 9.81
C LYS A 272 -3.06 0.81 10.48
N GLU A 273 -3.08 2.14 10.56
CA GLU A 273 -2.10 2.93 11.29
C GLU A 273 -2.82 3.98 12.12
N GLY A 274 -2.22 4.42 13.22
CA GLY A 274 -2.86 5.39 14.10
C GLY A 274 -2.18 5.48 15.46
N TYR A 275 -2.50 6.54 16.20
CA TYR A 275 -2.07 6.63 17.59
C TYR A 275 -2.99 5.80 18.50
N MET A 276 -2.39 5.09 19.46
CA MET A 276 -3.06 4.55 20.63
C MET A 276 -2.21 4.86 21.87
N GLU A 277 -2.80 4.96 23.05
CA GLU A 277 -2.05 4.88 24.30
C GLU A 277 -1.85 3.43 24.70
N LYS A 278 -0.68 3.06 25.23
CA LYS A 278 -0.43 1.73 25.80
C LYS A 278 0.17 1.82 27.19
N THR A 279 -0.10 0.83 28.03
CA THR A 279 0.59 0.63 29.32
C THR A 279 1.70 -0.45 29.20
N GLY A 280 2.41 -0.71 30.29
CA GLY A 280 3.43 -1.75 30.41
C GLY A 280 2.84 -3.13 30.74
N PRO A 281 3.69 -4.17 30.84
CA PRO A 281 3.26 -5.53 31.10
C PRO A 281 2.48 -5.71 32.40
N LEU A 282 2.80 -4.94 33.45
CA LEU A 282 2.12 -5.05 34.74
C LEU A 282 0.80 -4.26 34.78
N GLN A 283 0.50 -3.49 33.73
CA GLN A 283 -0.65 -2.58 33.63
C GLN A 283 -0.75 -1.55 34.76
N LYS A 284 0.34 -1.35 35.50
CA LYS A 284 0.47 -0.35 36.58
C LYS A 284 1.25 0.88 36.12
N GLU A 285 1.99 0.73 35.03
CA GLU A 285 2.78 1.76 34.40
C GLU A 285 1.87 2.81 33.75
N PRO A 286 2.28 4.09 33.73
CA PRO A 286 1.50 5.13 33.08
C PRO A 286 1.34 4.84 31.59
N PHE A 287 0.16 5.16 31.07
CA PHE A 287 -0.14 5.07 29.65
C PHE A 287 0.75 6.04 28.86
N ARG A 288 1.22 5.58 27.70
CA ARG A 288 2.03 6.41 26.79
C ARG A 288 1.46 6.32 25.38
N LYS A 289 1.25 7.48 24.75
CA LYS A 289 0.87 7.61 23.33
C LYS A 289 1.98 7.03 22.43
N ARG A 290 1.61 6.17 21.49
CA ARG A 290 2.51 5.52 20.53
C ARG A 290 1.84 5.47 19.17
N TRP A 291 2.64 5.58 18.12
CA TRP A 291 2.17 5.35 16.76
C TRP A 291 2.20 3.86 16.46
N PHE A 292 1.08 3.28 16.05
CA PHE A 292 0.95 1.86 15.74
C PHE A 292 0.80 1.63 14.24
N ILE A 293 1.37 0.53 13.77
CA ILE A 293 1.27 0.06 12.38
C ILE A 293 0.92 -1.42 12.41
N LEU A 294 -0.21 -1.81 11.81
CA LEU A 294 -0.62 -3.20 11.66
C LEU A 294 -0.29 -3.72 10.26
N ASP A 295 0.75 -4.56 10.18
CA ASP A 295 1.09 -5.33 8.99
C ASP A 295 0.31 -6.66 9.02
N SER A 296 -0.78 -6.70 8.27
CA SER A 296 -1.65 -7.89 8.18
C SER A 296 -0.96 -9.09 7.54
N GLN A 297 -0.03 -8.89 6.60
CA GLN A 297 0.58 -9.99 5.87
C GLN A 297 1.58 -10.74 6.76
N ASN A 298 2.38 -9.98 7.53
CA ASN A 298 3.37 -10.54 8.46
C ASN A 298 2.83 -10.73 9.89
N ARG A 299 1.55 -10.42 10.14
CA ARG A 299 0.91 -10.53 11.47
C ARG A 299 1.63 -9.73 12.57
N LYS A 300 2.18 -8.58 12.22
CA LYS A 300 2.95 -7.74 13.16
C LYS A 300 2.23 -6.44 13.45
N LEU A 301 2.02 -6.16 14.73
CA LEU A 301 1.60 -4.87 15.24
C LEU A 301 2.82 -4.16 15.83
N PHE A 302 3.37 -3.24 15.06
CA PHE A 302 4.52 -2.42 15.47
C PHE A 302 4.04 -1.21 16.29
N TYR A 303 4.87 -0.74 17.21
CA TYR A 303 4.66 0.56 17.85
C TYR A 303 5.94 1.40 17.94
N PHE A 304 5.79 2.70 17.69
CA PHE A 304 6.86 3.70 17.61
C PHE A 304 6.58 4.85 18.59
N LYS A 305 7.60 5.65 18.92
CA LYS A 305 7.37 6.86 19.73
C LYS A 305 6.60 7.87 18.89
N GLU A 306 7.07 8.13 17.68
CA GLU A 306 6.50 9.06 16.70
C GLU A 306 6.31 8.38 15.32
N GLN A 307 5.53 8.98 14.43
CA GLN A 307 5.16 8.37 13.13
C GLN A 307 6.34 8.19 12.15
N LEU A 308 7.38 9.01 12.31
CA LEU A 308 8.55 9.07 11.42
C LEU A 308 9.83 8.53 12.07
N ASP A 309 9.67 7.75 13.14
CA ASP A 309 10.77 7.04 13.79
C ASP A 309 11.36 5.99 12.84
N ALA A 310 12.68 5.88 12.89
CA ALA A 310 13.40 5.01 11.97
C ALA A 310 13.37 3.53 12.37
N GLU A 311 13.05 3.22 13.62
CA GLU A 311 13.02 1.87 14.23
C GLU A 311 11.85 1.81 15.21
N GLU A 312 11.23 0.65 15.35
CA GLU A 312 10.17 0.42 16.32
C GLU A 312 10.68 0.36 17.77
N LEU A 313 9.80 0.70 18.71
CA LEU A 313 10.03 0.43 20.14
C LEU A 313 9.64 -0.99 20.54
N GLY A 314 8.90 -1.68 19.68
CA GLY A 314 8.55 -3.08 19.86
C GLY A 314 7.49 -3.54 18.87
N VAL A 315 7.31 -4.85 18.87
CA VAL A 315 6.43 -5.56 17.94
C VAL A 315 5.61 -6.58 18.71
N ILE A 316 4.37 -6.76 18.29
CA ILE A 316 3.46 -7.76 18.83
C ILE A 316 3.04 -8.65 17.67
N PHE A 317 3.24 -9.95 17.81
CA PHE A 317 2.72 -10.93 16.86
C PHE A 317 1.22 -11.14 17.08
N ILE A 318 0.45 -11.24 16.00
CA ILE A 318 -1.01 -11.39 16.02
C ILE A 318 -1.36 -12.75 15.41
N GLY A 319 -1.39 -13.78 16.26
CA GLY A 319 -1.80 -15.13 15.89
C GLY A 319 -3.32 -15.29 15.75
N THR A 320 -3.79 -16.54 15.79
CA THR A 320 -5.20 -16.89 15.66
C THR A 320 -5.84 -17.20 17.01
N GLU A 321 -7.17 -17.23 17.06
CA GLU A 321 -7.91 -17.61 18.28
C GLU A 321 -7.59 -19.03 18.75
N SER A 322 -7.39 -19.97 17.81
CA SER A 322 -6.93 -21.33 18.11
C SER A 322 -5.57 -21.38 18.80
N ASN A 323 -4.76 -20.34 18.64
CA ASN A 323 -3.41 -20.22 19.19
C ASN A 323 -3.39 -19.34 20.45
N GLY A 324 -4.54 -19.08 21.08
CA GLY A 324 -4.62 -18.33 22.33
C GLY A 324 -4.57 -16.81 22.17
N TYR A 325 -4.73 -16.30 20.95
CA TYR A 325 -4.86 -14.86 20.70
C TYR A 325 -6.32 -14.44 20.75
N SER A 326 -6.63 -13.26 21.30
CA SER A 326 -7.98 -12.70 21.16
C SER A 326 -7.96 -11.19 21.23
N VAL A 327 -9.01 -10.56 20.70
CA VAL A 327 -9.17 -9.10 20.77
C VAL A 327 -10.59 -8.73 21.18
N LYS A 328 -10.69 -7.87 22.20
CA LYS A 328 -11.97 -7.44 22.78
C LYS A 328 -11.94 -5.98 23.19
N GLU A 329 -13.13 -5.40 23.27
CA GLU A 329 -13.31 -4.13 23.96
C GLU A 329 -13.02 -4.32 25.44
N CYS A 330 -12.38 -3.33 26.06
CA CYS A 330 -12.17 -3.35 27.50
C CYS A 330 -12.58 -2.02 28.13
N VAL A 331 -13.24 -2.12 29.28
CA VAL A 331 -13.54 -0.96 30.13
C VAL A 331 -12.32 -0.72 31.02
N PRO A 332 -11.68 0.46 30.99
CA PRO A 332 -10.54 0.75 31.84
C PRO A 332 -11.01 0.82 33.30
N LYS A 333 -10.88 -0.29 34.05
CA LYS A 333 -11.43 -0.37 35.41
C LYS A 333 -10.66 0.50 36.41
N HIS A 334 -9.36 0.75 36.22
CA HIS A 334 -8.52 1.57 37.12
C HIS A 334 -7.27 2.14 36.41
N ALA A 335 -7.43 2.79 35.27
CA ALA A 335 -6.29 3.34 34.55
C ALA A 335 -5.79 4.63 35.22
N ARG A 336 -4.55 4.63 35.73
CA ARG A 336 -3.88 5.84 36.19
C ARG A 336 -3.16 6.48 34.99
N GLY A 337 -3.51 7.72 34.67
CA GLY A 337 -2.77 8.54 33.72
C GLY A 337 -3.03 8.27 32.23
N ASN A 338 -4.08 7.53 31.87
CA ASN A 338 -4.59 7.52 30.49
C ASN A 338 -5.46 8.75 30.24
N LYS A 339 -5.29 9.39 29.08
CA LYS A 339 -6.19 10.46 28.62
C LYS A 339 -7.38 9.89 27.86
N TRP A 340 -7.16 8.76 27.19
CA TRP A 340 -8.11 8.15 26.26
C TRP A 340 -8.91 7.03 26.93
N THR A 341 -10.18 6.88 26.54
CA THR A 341 -11.17 6.05 27.26
C THR A 341 -11.67 4.85 26.47
N CYS A 342 -11.48 4.82 25.15
CA CYS A 342 -11.97 3.75 24.28
C CYS A 342 -10.97 2.59 24.26
N GLY A 343 -11.16 1.58 25.12
CA GLY A 343 -10.18 0.53 25.37
C GLY A 343 -10.23 -0.66 24.40
N VAL A 344 -9.06 -1.11 23.94
CA VAL A 344 -8.84 -2.33 23.17
C VAL A 344 -7.89 -3.23 23.95
N SER A 345 -8.30 -4.48 24.19
CA SER A 345 -7.47 -5.51 24.80
C SER A 345 -7.08 -6.53 23.75
N VAL A 346 -5.79 -6.80 23.64
CA VAL A 346 -5.23 -7.88 22.81
C VAL A 346 -4.59 -8.90 23.73
N GLU A 347 -5.18 -10.09 23.81
CA GLU A 347 -4.61 -11.23 24.51
C GLU A 347 -3.65 -11.98 23.57
N THR A 348 -2.50 -12.35 24.12
CA THR A 348 -1.53 -13.27 23.52
C THR A 348 -1.25 -14.40 24.51
N PRO A 349 -0.69 -15.55 24.10
CA PRO A 349 -0.32 -16.63 25.02
C PRO A 349 0.55 -16.18 26.19
N GLU A 350 1.41 -15.17 25.96
CA GLU A 350 2.37 -14.70 26.95
C GLU A 350 1.79 -13.62 27.86
N ARG A 351 0.98 -12.70 27.34
CA ARG A 351 0.38 -11.61 28.14
C ARG A 351 -0.80 -10.92 27.48
N GLN A 352 -1.51 -10.14 28.31
CA GLN A 352 -2.49 -9.17 27.87
C GLN A 352 -1.84 -7.81 27.55
N PHE A 353 -2.19 -7.24 26.40
CA PHE A 353 -1.91 -5.86 26.03
C PHE A 353 -3.19 -5.03 26.15
N VAL A 354 -3.05 -3.82 26.69
CA VAL A 354 -4.15 -2.86 26.83
C VAL A 354 -3.80 -1.57 26.12
N PHE A 355 -4.66 -1.18 25.18
CA PHE A 355 -4.56 0.02 24.39
C PHE A 355 -5.77 0.92 24.60
N MET A 356 -5.58 2.24 24.51
CA MET A 356 -6.66 3.21 24.51
C MET A 356 -6.65 3.99 23.19
N CYS A 357 -7.83 4.22 22.63
CA CYS A 357 -8.04 5.04 21.43
C CYS A 357 -8.72 6.37 21.81
N GLU A 358 -8.48 7.42 21.03
CA GLU A 358 -9.05 8.74 21.30
C GLU A 358 -10.56 8.77 21.06
N GLN A 359 -11.02 8.04 20.03
CA GLN A 359 -12.42 8.03 19.60
C GLN A 359 -12.95 6.61 19.45
N GLU A 360 -14.25 6.42 19.71
CA GLU A 360 -14.93 5.12 19.52
C GLU A 360 -14.83 4.63 18.08
N ARG A 361 -14.85 5.55 17.10
CA ARG A 361 -14.64 5.21 15.69
C ARG A 361 -13.29 4.52 15.48
N GLU A 362 -12.21 5.09 16.01
CA GLU A 362 -10.87 4.51 15.87
C GLU A 362 -10.77 3.16 16.59
N GLN A 363 -11.39 3.04 17.76
CA GLN A 363 -11.48 1.79 18.50
C GLN A 363 -12.14 0.69 17.66
N ARG A 364 -13.31 0.98 17.05
CA ARG A 364 -14.00 0.03 16.16
C ARG A 364 -13.13 -0.38 14.98
N GLU A 365 -12.49 0.59 14.32
CA GLU A 365 -11.60 0.32 13.19
C GLU A 365 -10.38 -0.53 13.60
N TRP A 366 -9.81 -0.32 14.80
CA TRP A 366 -8.71 -1.14 15.33
C TRP A 366 -9.14 -2.56 15.65
N LEU A 367 -10.30 -2.72 16.30
CA LEU A 367 -10.88 -4.03 16.58
C LEU A 367 -11.15 -4.82 15.30
N GLU A 368 -11.77 -4.18 14.31
CA GLU A 368 -12.05 -4.79 13.01
C GLU A 368 -10.76 -5.22 12.30
N ALA A 369 -9.75 -4.34 12.28
CA ALA A 369 -8.46 -4.64 11.64
C ALA A 369 -7.73 -5.79 12.34
N LEU A 370 -7.72 -5.84 13.67
CA LEU A 370 -7.10 -6.93 14.44
C LEU A 370 -7.85 -8.25 14.25
N ARG A 371 -9.18 -8.23 14.32
CA ARG A 371 -10.03 -9.43 14.06
C ARG A 371 -9.80 -9.97 12.66
N LYS A 372 -9.66 -9.09 11.66
CA LYS A 372 -9.35 -9.49 10.28
C LYS A 372 -8.01 -10.23 10.14
N VAL A 373 -7.01 -9.88 10.96
CA VAL A 373 -5.73 -10.61 10.99
C VAL A 373 -5.89 -11.96 11.71
N MET A 374 -6.60 -11.98 12.83
CA MET A 374 -6.84 -13.19 13.64
C MET A 374 -7.71 -14.22 12.93
N SER A 375 -8.62 -13.80 12.04
CA SER A 375 -9.50 -14.72 11.28
C SER A 375 -8.80 -15.40 10.11
N ARG A 376 -7.66 -14.87 9.65
CA ARG A 376 -6.85 -15.51 8.61
C ARG A 376 -6.13 -16.73 9.20
N PRO A 377 -6.13 -17.90 8.55
CA PRO A 377 -5.28 -19.02 8.96
C PRO A 377 -3.78 -18.69 8.94
N MET A 378 -3.00 -19.29 9.84
CA MET A 378 -1.55 -19.13 9.86
C MET A 378 -0.89 -19.94 8.74
N ALA A 379 -0.01 -19.29 7.97
CA ALA A 379 0.85 -19.95 7.00
C ALA A 379 2.07 -20.58 7.71
N PRO A 380 2.78 -21.56 7.11
CA PRO A 380 3.96 -22.19 7.73
C PRO A 380 5.01 -21.18 8.24
N GLN A 381 5.28 -20.13 7.48
CA GLN A 381 6.18 -19.04 7.86
C GLN A 381 5.72 -18.20 9.07
N ASP A 382 4.41 -18.15 9.31
CA ASP A 382 3.83 -17.42 10.45
C ASP A 382 4.18 -18.12 11.76
N TYR A 383 4.21 -19.46 11.78
CA TYR A 383 4.60 -20.25 12.96
C TYR A 383 6.08 -20.08 13.30
N THR A 384 6.96 -19.97 12.31
CA THR A 384 8.38 -19.65 12.55
C THR A 384 8.50 -18.26 13.20
N SER A 385 7.75 -17.29 12.68
CA SER A 385 7.73 -15.93 13.23
C SER A 385 7.20 -15.91 14.67
N GLU A 386 6.09 -16.59 14.94
CA GLU A 386 5.50 -16.74 16.28
C GLU A 386 6.52 -17.31 17.28
N HIS A 387 7.20 -18.39 16.89
CA HIS A 387 8.21 -19.05 17.73
C HIS A 387 9.40 -18.15 18.05
N ASP A 388 9.89 -17.38 17.07
CA ASP A 388 10.97 -16.40 17.29
C ASP A 388 10.54 -15.33 18.32
N PHE A 389 9.28 -14.91 18.31
CA PHE A 389 8.74 -14.00 19.33
C PHE A 389 8.69 -14.66 20.71
N THR A 390 8.17 -15.88 20.80
CA THR A 390 8.09 -16.60 22.08
C THR A 390 9.48 -16.80 22.68
N ILE A 391 10.51 -17.14 21.89
CA ILE A 391 11.90 -17.22 22.36
C ILE A 391 12.37 -15.86 22.88
N LEU A 392 12.17 -14.78 22.13
CA LEU A 392 12.60 -13.44 22.54
C LEU A 392 11.96 -13.03 23.88
N PHE A 393 10.70 -13.40 24.11
CA PHE A 393 10.01 -13.19 25.39
C PHE A 393 10.61 -14.02 26.52
N ILE A 394 10.95 -15.30 26.28
CA ILE A 394 11.59 -16.16 27.29
C ILE A 394 12.98 -15.62 27.66
N VAL A 395 13.78 -15.22 26.66
CA VAL A 395 15.13 -14.68 26.87
C VAL A 395 15.07 -13.34 27.62
N ASN A 396 14.17 -12.43 27.23
CA ASN A 396 14.02 -11.14 27.93
C ASN A 396 13.32 -11.26 29.29
N GLY A 397 12.54 -12.33 29.52
CA GLY A 397 11.97 -12.67 30.82
C GLY A 397 12.97 -13.30 31.79
N THR A 398 14.15 -13.71 31.30
CA THR A 398 15.23 -14.34 32.10
C THR A 398 16.43 -13.43 32.37
N GLU A 399 16.36 -12.13 32.07
CA GLU A 399 17.37 -11.15 32.53
C GLU A 399 17.18 -10.77 34.02
N ALA A 400 17.38 -11.76 34.89
CA ALA A 400 18.28 -11.62 36.01
C ALA A 400 19.33 -12.75 35.87
N ALA A 401 20.51 -12.35 35.36
CA ALA A 401 21.73 -13.15 35.14
C ALA A 401 21.74 -14.08 33.90
N VAL A 402 22.40 -13.68 32.82
CA VAL A 402 23.84 -13.95 32.53
C VAL A 402 24.20 -13.35 31.15
N SER A 403 25.37 -12.72 31.10
CA SER A 403 26.05 -12.13 29.92
C SER A 403 26.33 -13.14 28.79
N PRO A 404 26.36 -12.72 27.50
CA PRO A 404 26.57 -13.64 26.39
C PRO A 404 28.05 -14.06 26.28
N LYS A 405 28.34 -15.29 26.72
CA LYS A 405 29.48 -16.07 26.21
C LYS A 405 29.03 -17.47 25.81
N SER A 406 29.11 -17.71 24.50
CA SER A 406 29.15 -18.99 23.74
C SER A 406 28.10 -18.93 22.63
N ALA A 407 28.40 -18.58 21.38
CA ALA A 407 29.41 -19.15 20.51
C ALA A 407 29.48 -20.68 20.66
N THR A 408 28.64 -21.41 19.92
CA THR A 408 28.91 -22.83 19.65
C THR A 408 29.58 -22.93 18.29
N VAL A 409 30.90 -23.07 18.37
CA VAL A 409 31.80 -23.55 17.32
C VAL A 409 31.46 -25.01 17.01
N PHE A 410 31.28 -25.35 15.73
CA PHE A 410 31.16 -26.75 15.31
C PHE A 410 32.52 -27.45 15.43
N PHE A 411 32.62 -28.48 16.28
CA PHE A 411 33.72 -29.45 16.24
C PHE A 411 33.29 -30.70 15.48
N PHE A 412 33.95 -30.98 14.35
CA PHE A 412 33.97 -32.32 13.76
C PHE A 412 34.94 -33.19 14.56
N SER A 413 34.43 -34.27 15.16
CA SER A 413 35.26 -35.30 15.79
C SER A 413 35.65 -36.34 14.74
N ARG A 414 36.95 -36.44 14.43
CA ARG A 414 37.57 -37.64 13.86
C ARG A 414 37.61 -38.71 14.95
N LYS A 415 37.15 -39.92 14.66
CA LYS A 415 37.54 -41.11 15.43
C LYS A 415 38.43 -42.02 14.57
N ALA A 416 39.53 -42.38 15.23
CA ALA A 416 40.54 -43.43 15.03
C ALA A 416 40.54 -44.20 13.70
#